data_AF-A0A3S3RL82-F1
#
_entry.id   AF-A0A3S3RL82-F1
#
_cell.length_a   1.000
_cell.length_b   1.000
_cell.length_c   1.000
_cell.angle_alpha   90.00
_cell.angle_beta   90.00
_cell.angle_gamma   90.00
#
_symmetry.space_group_name_H-M   'P 1'
#
loop_
_entity.id
_entity.type
_entity.pdbx_description
1 polymer ?
#
loop_
_entity_poly.entity_id
_entity_poly.type
_entity_poly.pdbx_seq_one_letter_code
_entity_poly.pdbx_strand_id
1 'polypeptide(L)'
;ADATALLALYGLPALPLGMLGQATTDVSAKGTLDGGLATSFNLTADDFRASFEGTVADTQQGASAKGKVSLEASDIEPWLMTTGVGLPGMGTGTSASLAADADFGNGLLVLSGLSGAVNEASVSGDVNVDVKDGLPHLAGALALDELDLDPMAVALFGDQSFQAGKGGWPTAPFS
;
A
#
# COMPACT_ATOMS: atom_id res chain seq x y z
N ALA A 1 -5.24 -9.69 18.55
CA ALA A 1 -6.30 -10.35 17.76
C ALA A 1 -5.67 -10.97 16.51
N ASP A 2 -6.37 -11.80 15.75
CA ASP A 2 -5.89 -12.22 14.43
C ASP A 2 -5.80 -10.99 13.50
N ALA A 3 -4.67 -10.82 12.81
CA ALA A 3 -4.42 -9.65 11.97
C ALA A 3 -5.37 -9.58 10.76
N THR A 4 -5.68 -10.72 10.14
CA THR A 4 -6.65 -10.80 9.02
C THR A 4 -8.03 -10.34 9.48
N ALA A 5 -8.46 -10.76 10.68
CA ALA A 5 -9.72 -10.32 11.27
C ALA A 5 -9.75 -8.81 11.56
N LEU A 6 -8.62 -8.21 11.95
CA LEU A 6 -8.53 -6.76 12.14
C LEU A 6 -8.63 -6.01 10.80
N LEU A 7 -7.96 -6.48 9.74
CA LEU A 7 -8.10 -5.89 8.40
C LEU A 7 -9.56 -5.92 7.91
N ALA A 8 -10.24 -7.07 8.09
CA ALA A 8 -11.65 -7.20 7.75
C ALA A 8 -12.54 -6.23 8.56
N LEU A 9 -12.23 -6.02 9.84
CA LEU A 9 -12.93 -5.05 10.70
C LEU A 9 -12.81 -3.62 10.18
N TYR A 10 -11.69 -3.28 9.54
CA TYR A 10 -11.47 -1.96 8.92
C TYR A 10 -12.05 -1.85 7.51
N GLY A 11 -12.78 -2.88 7.05
CA GLY A 11 -13.40 -2.89 5.73
C GLY A 11 -12.44 -3.18 4.58
N LEU A 12 -11.22 -3.61 4.87
CA LEU A 12 -10.29 -4.08 3.84
C LEU A 12 -10.68 -5.48 3.36
N PRO A 13 -10.48 -5.81 2.07
CA PRO A 13 -10.49 -7.19 1.63
C PRO A 13 -9.51 -8.01 2.47
N ALA A 14 -9.94 -9.18 2.95
CA ALA A 14 -9.15 -9.99 3.87
C ALA A 14 -9.32 -11.48 3.54
N LEU A 15 -8.51 -11.97 2.60
CA LEU A 15 -8.43 -13.38 2.24
C LEU A 15 -7.86 -14.17 3.44
N PRO A 16 -8.52 -15.25 3.88
CA PRO A 16 -8.10 -16.02 5.06
C PRO A 16 -6.94 -16.96 4.73
N LEU A 17 -5.79 -16.38 4.38
CA LEU A 17 -4.59 -17.11 3.96
C LEU A 17 -3.79 -17.69 5.15
N GLY A 18 -4.05 -17.19 6.37
CA GLY A 18 -3.40 -17.68 7.60
C GLY A 18 -1.95 -17.25 7.78
N MET A 19 -1.53 -16.18 7.09
CA MET A 19 -0.11 -15.75 7.03
C MET A 19 0.25 -14.61 8.00
N LEU A 20 -0.70 -13.77 8.40
CA LEU A 20 -0.43 -12.52 9.12
C LEU A 20 -0.27 -12.65 10.65
N GLY A 21 -0.60 -13.81 11.22
CA GLY A 21 -0.50 -14.03 12.66
C GLY A 21 -1.36 -13.08 13.51
N GLN A 22 -0.81 -12.67 14.65
CA GLN A 22 -1.51 -11.77 15.58
C GLN A 22 -1.10 -10.31 15.37
N ALA A 23 -2.07 -9.41 15.50
CA ALA A 23 -1.83 -7.98 15.57
C ALA A 23 -2.65 -7.34 16.69
N THR A 24 -2.22 -6.15 17.09
CA THR A 24 -2.90 -5.29 18.06
C THR A 24 -3.20 -3.97 17.39
N THR A 25 -4.37 -3.40 17.72
CA THR A 25 -4.74 -2.05 17.29
C THR A 25 -5.05 -1.18 18.49
N ASP A 26 -4.43 -0.01 18.51
CA ASP A 26 -4.75 1.08 19.43
C ASP A 26 -5.41 2.21 18.64
N VAL A 27 -6.58 2.66 19.10
CA VAL A 27 -7.31 3.78 18.50
C VAL A 27 -7.69 4.76 19.59
N SER A 28 -7.39 6.04 19.38
CA SER A 28 -7.90 7.13 20.19
C SER A 28 -8.60 8.15 19.30
N ALA A 29 -9.70 8.71 19.80
CA ALA A 29 -10.43 9.77 19.11
C ALA A 29 -10.98 10.74 20.14
N LYS A 30 -10.71 12.03 19.96
CA LYS A 30 -11.09 13.09 20.91
C LYS A 30 -11.71 14.28 20.18
N GLY A 31 -12.88 14.72 20.64
CA GLY A 31 -13.59 15.87 20.09
C GLY A 31 -15.02 15.50 19.70
N THR A 32 -15.55 16.18 18.69
CA THR A 32 -16.86 15.89 18.09
C THR A 32 -16.69 15.58 16.61
N LEU A 33 -17.56 14.75 16.04
CA LEU A 33 -17.50 14.39 14.62
C LEU A 33 -17.64 15.61 13.71
N ASP A 34 -18.60 16.50 14.00
CA ASP A 34 -18.82 17.74 13.24
C ASP A 34 -17.66 18.75 13.38
N GLY A 35 -16.91 18.68 14.49
CA GLY A 35 -15.80 19.57 14.80
C GLY A 35 -14.42 19.01 14.42
N GLY A 36 -14.38 17.78 13.91
CA GLY A 36 -13.16 17.00 13.74
C GLY A 36 -12.73 16.28 15.02
N LEU A 37 -12.63 14.96 14.93
CA LEU A 37 -12.00 14.11 15.94
C LEU A 37 -10.50 14.14 15.73
N ALA A 38 -9.75 14.60 16.73
CA ALA A 38 -8.33 14.32 16.81
C ALA A 38 -8.17 12.81 17.02
N THR A 39 -7.60 12.13 16.05
CA THR A 39 -7.57 10.67 15.95
C THR A 39 -6.14 10.17 15.83
N SER A 40 -5.81 9.19 16.67
CA SER A 40 -4.63 8.35 16.52
C SER A 40 -5.05 6.91 16.26
N PHE A 41 -4.39 6.27 15.30
CA PHE A 41 -4.58 4.86 14.96
C PHE A 41 -3.20 4.20 14.83
N ASN A 42 -3.01 3.07 15.47
CA ASN A 42 -1.82 2.24 15.34
C ASN A 42 -2.23 0.79 15.19
N LEU A 43 -1.78 0.13 14.12
CA LEU A 43 -1.84 -1.32 13.93
C LEU A 43 -0.43 -1.86 14.03
N THR A 44 -0.20 -2.83 14.92
CA THR A 44 1.12 -3.43 15.16
C THR A 44 1.03 -4.95 15.15
N ALA A 45 1.86 -5.58 14.35
CA ALA A 45 2.16 -7.02 14.34
C ALA A 45 3.68 -7.22 14.55
N ASP A 46 4.16 -8.47 14.49
CA ASP A 46 5.57 -8.80 14.71
C ASP A 46 6.51 -8.17 13.66
N ASP A 47 6.07 -8.09 12.40
CA ASP A 47 6.85 -7.63 11.26
C ASP A 47 6.25 -6.41 10.55
N PHE A 48 5.18 -5.83 11.09
CA PHE A 48 4.38 -4.80 10.46
C PHE A 48 3.88 -3.74 11.45
N ARG A 49 3.92 -2.48 11.02
CA ARG A 49 3.33 -1.35 11.71
C ARG A 49 2.68 -0.42 10.70
N ALA A 50 1.45 -0.01 10.95
CA ALA A 50 0.81 1.10 10.24
C ALA A 50 0.28 2.11 11.25
N SER A 51 0.44 3.39 10.97
CA SER A 51 -0.03 4.46 11.84
C SER A 51 -0.72 5.59 11.09
N PHE A 52 -1.65 6.24 11.78
CA PHE A 52 -2.24 7.50 11.38
C PHE A 52 -2.36 8.41 12.61
N GLU A 53 -1.96 9.67 12.46
CA GLU A 53 -2.15 10.72 13.46
C GLU A 53 -2.69 11.97 12.76
N GLY A 54 -3.92 12.38 13.10
CA GLY A 54 -4.59 13.44 12.37
C GLY A 54 -5.97 13.79 12.87
N THR A 55 -6.77 14.34 11.98
CA THR A 55 -8.17 14.70 12.23
C THR A 55 -9.08 13.91 11.30
N VAL A 56 -10.14 13.33 11.86
CA VAL A 56 -11.22 12.66 11.11
C VAL A 56 -12.52 13.42 11.34
N ALA A 57 -13.25 13.73 10.27
CA ALA A 57 -14.52 14.45 10.37
C ALA A 57 -15.55 13.86 9.42
N ASP A 58 -16.82 13.95 9.80
CA ASP A 58 -17.94 13.74 8.88
C ASP A 58 -18.34 15.08 8.28
N THR A 59 -18.36 15.16 6.95
CA THR A 59 -18.66 16.39 6.21
C THR A 59 -19.89 16.21 5.35
N GLN A 60 -20.42 17.29 4.79
CA GLN A 60 -21.53 17.20 3.83
C GLN A 60 -21.19 16.36 2.58
N GLN A 61 -19.89 16.16 2.30
CA GLN A 61 -19.37 15.38 1.17
C GLN A 61 -18.95 13.96 1.60
N GLY A 62 -19.27 13.56 2.83
CA GLY A 62 -18.91 12.28 3.44
C GLY A 62 -17.72 12.37 4.39
N ALA A 63 -17.21 11.20 4.78
CA ALA A 63 -16.07 11.10 5.68
C ALA A 63 -14.82 11.75 5.08
N SER A 64 -14.04 12.40 5.95
CA SER A 64 -12.76 13.01 5.63
C SER A 64 -11.72 12.66 6.69
N ALA A 65 -10.46 12.56 6.28
CA ALA A 65 -9.34 12.32 7.19
C ALA A 65 -8.11 13.08 6.70
N LYS A 66 -7.46 13.83 7.58
CA LYS A 66 -6.24 14.56 7.27
C LYS A 66 -5.20 14.37 8.35
N GLY A 67 -3.99 13.95 8.00
CA GLY A 67 -2.97 13.65 8.99
C GLY A 67 -1.73 13.01 8.43
N LYS A 68 -0.82 12.62 9.32
CA LYS A 68 0.38 11.88 8.96
C LYS A 68 0.07 10.39 8.94
N VAL A 69 0.58 9.69 7.93
CA VAL A 69 0.52 8.24 7.84
C VAL A 69 1.93 7.67 7.79
N SER A 70 2.11 6.49 8.37
CA SER A 70 3.32 5.69 8.18
C SER A 70 3.01 4.21 8.06
N LEU A 71 3.87 3.50 7.35
CA LEU A 71 3.87 2.07 7.21
C LEU A 71 5.30 1.55 7.28
N GLU A 72 5.51 0.53 8.09
CA GLU A 72 6.77 -0.21 8.20
C GLU A 72 6.43 -1.70 8.11
N ALA A 73 7.14 -2.42 7.25
CA ALA A 73 7.02 -3.85 7.10
C ALA A 73 8.39 -4.44 6.79
N SER A 74 8.78 -5.48 7.54
CA SER A 74 9.98 -6.26 7.18
C SER A 74 9.71 -7.12 5.94
N ASP A 75 8.46 -7.58 5.79
CA ASP A 75 7.93 -8.19 4.57
C ASP A 75 6.46 -7.77 4.36
N ILE A 76 6.20 -6.97 3.32
CA ILE A 76 4.85 -6.47 2.99
C ILE A 76 4.03 -7.45 2.17
N GLU A 77 4.66 -8.47 1.57
CA GLU A 77 3.99 -9.37 0.62
C GLU A 77 2.82 -10.13 1.25
N PRO A 78 2.94 -10.72 2.47
CA PRO A 78 1.82 -11.42 3.09
C PRO A 78 0.61 -10.50 3.29
N TRP A 79 0.86 -9.23 3.65
CA TRP A 79 -0.18 -8.22 3.88
C TRP A 79 -0.91 -7.87 2.59
N LEU A 80 -0.17 -7.64 1.50
CA LEU A 80 -0.75 -7.37 0.18
C LEU A 80 -1.54 -8.57 -0.33
N MET A 81 -0.99 -9.78 -0.22
CA MET A 81 -1.67 -11.01 -0.62
C MET A 81 -2.99 -11.22 0.13
N THR A 82 -3.03 -10.94 1.45
CA THR A 82 -4.28 -10.98 2.22
C THR A 82 -5.30 -9.97 1.71
N THR A 83 -4.87 -8.83 1.19
CA THR A 83 -5.77 -7.85 0.55
C THR A 83 -6.12 -8.18 -0.91
N GLY A 84 -5.63 -9.30 -1.44
CA GLY A 84 -5.82 -9.72 -2.83
C GLY A 84 -4.91 -9.01 -3.83
N VAL A 85 -3.89 -8.28 -3.34
CA VAL A 85 -2.89 -7.61 -4.17
C VAL A 85 -1.71 -8.55 -4.36
N GLY A 86 -1.26 -8.68 -5.61
CA GLY A 86 -0.01 -9.36 -5.92
C GLY A 86 0.96 -8.47 -6.68
N LEU A 87 2.23 -8.50 -6.27
CA LEU A 87 3.35 -7.87 -6.96
C LEU A 87 4.05 -8.89 -7.88
N PRO A 88 4.59 -8.45 -9.03
CA PRO A 88 5.55 -9.24 -9.78
C PRO A 88 6.75 -9.62 -8.90
N GLY A 89 7.20 -10.87 -8.96
CA GLY A 89 8.39 -11.33 -8.22
C GLY A 89 8.20 -11.63 -6.73
N MET A 90 6.97 -11.59 -6.20
CA MET A 90 6.71 -12.01 -4.81
C MET A 90 7.19 -13.44 -4.52
N GLY A 91 7.54 -13.66 -3.25
CA GLY A 91 8.02 -14.93 -2.69
C GLY A 91 9.42 -14.83 -2.10
N THR A 92 10.11 -13.71 -2.29
CA THR A 92 11.45 -13.46 -1.72
C THR A 92 11.44 -12.55 -0.50
N GLY A 93 10.28 -11.97 -0.18
CA GLY A 93 10.10 -10.97 0.85
C GLY A 93 10.41 -9.57 0.34
N THR A 94 9.54 -8.62 0.66
CA THR A 94 9.67 -7.22 0.23
C THR A 94 9.58 -6.30 1.44
N SER A 95 10.70 -5.72 1.84
CA SER A 95 10.67 -4.70 2.92
C SER A 95 10.00 -3.41 2.43
N ALA A 96 9.28 -2.72 3.31
CA ALA A 96 8.65 -1.45 3.00
C ALA A 96 8.71 -0.51 4.20
N SER A 97 9.14 0.73 3.97
CA SER A 97 9.04 1.82 4.92
C SER A 97 8.55 3.04 4.17
N LEU A 98 7.38 3.58 4.53
CA LEU A 98 6.74 4.68 3.83
C LEU A 98 6.14 5.66 4.86
N ALA A 99 6.26 6.94 4.59
CA ALA A 99 5.56 8.00 5.33
C ALA A 99 5.07 9.09 4.37
N ALA A 100 3.92 9.69 4.69
CA ALA A 100 3.33 10.77 3.91
C ALA A 100 2.38 11.64 4.76
N ASP A 101 2.07 12.84 4.26
CA ASP A 101 0.88 13.58 4.68
C ASP A 101 -0.32 13.10 3.84
N ALA A 102 -1.34 12.56 4.50
CA ALA A 102 -2.57 12.09 3.89
C ALA A 102 -3.69 13.13 3.99
N ASP A 103 -4.43 13.33 2.91
CA ASP A 103 -5.65 14.12 2.82
C ASP A 103 -6.70 13.32 2.06
N PHE A 104 -7.67 12.76 2.78
CA PHE A 104 -8.79 11.99 2.25
C PHE A 104 -10.08 12.79 2.35
N GLY A 105 -10.80 12.86 1.24
CA GLY A 105 -12.15 13.43 1.20
C GLY A 105 -12.77 13.26 -0.18
N ASN A 106 -14.10 13.21 -0.24
CA ASN A 106 -14.85 13.10 -1.50
C ASN A 106 -14.38 11.92 -2.39
N GLY A 107 -13.98 10.80 -1.77
CA GLY A 107 -13.51 9.59 -2.45
C GLY A 107 -12.09 9.65 -3.03
N LEU A 108 -11.35 10.74 -2.80
CA LEU A 108 -9.96 10.91 -3.21
C LEU A 108 -9.05 10.87 -2.00
N LEU A 109 -8.00 10.06 -2.05
CA LEU A 109 -6.87 10.09 -1.13
C LEU A 109 -5.69 10.77 -1.83
N VAL A 110 -5.19 11.85 -1.23
CA VAL A 110 -3.94 12.52 -1.64
C VAL A 110 -2.87 12.18 -0.60
N LEU A 111 -1.76 11.61 -1.06
CA LEU A 111 -0.55 11.37 -0.29
C LEU A 111 0.51 12.34 -0.78
N SER A 112 0.81 13.36 0.02
CA SER A 112 1.81 14.38 -0.28
C SER A 112 3.12 14.11 0.44
N GLY A 113 4.24 14.39 -0.23
CA GLY A 113 5.57 14.22 0.35
C GLY A 113 5.84 12.78 0.79
N LEU A 114 5.34 11.80 0.03
CA LEU A 114 5.66 10.39 0.21
C LEU A 114 7.18 10.27 0.24
N SER A 115 7.70 9.54 1.22
CA SER A 115 9.12 9.26 1.35
C SER A 115 9.35 7.92 2.05
N GLY A 116 10.43 7.26 1.69
CA GLY A 116 10.85 6.01 2.31
C GLY A 116 11.58 5.10 1.33
N ALA A 117 11.46 3.78 1.54
CA ALA A 117 12.08 2.77 0.70
C ALA A 117 11.19 1.53 0.54
N VAL A 118 11.25 0.92 -0.63
CA VAL A 118 10.65 -0.39 -0.92
C VAL A 118 11.76 -1.29 -1.43
N ASN A 119 11.97 -2.41 -0.73
CA ASN A 119 13.06 -3.34 -1.00
C ASN A 119 14.43 -2.63 -1.10
N GLU A 120 14.74 -1.81 -0.10
CA GLU A 120 15.96 -0.97 -0.02
C GLU A 120 16.07 0.17 -1.06
N ALA A 121 15.27 0.17 -2.13
CA ALA A 121 15.24 1.24 -3.11
C ALA A 121 14.42 2.44 -2.60
N SER A 122 15.04 3.63 -2.58
CA SER A 122 14.35 4.84 -2.12
C SER A 122 13.21 5.21 -3.06
N VAL A 123 12.10 5.65 -2.47
CA VAL A 123 10.93 6.20 -3.16
C VAL A 123 10.54 7.53 -2.55
N SER A 124 10.20 8.50 -3.39
CA SER A 124 9.60 9.75 -2.94
C SER A 124 8.65 10.36 -3.96
N GLY A 125 7.72 11.21 -3.52
CA GLY A 125 6.87 11.98 -4.42
C GLY A 125 5.45 12.22 -3.90
N ASP A 126 4.51 12.38 -4.82
CA ASP A 126 3.10 12.65 -4.51
C ASP A 126 2.21 11.67 -5.27
N VAL A 127 1.21 11.12 -4.59
CA VAL A 127 0.30 10.10 -5.13
C VAL A 127 -1.14 10.45 -4.79
N ASN A 128 -2.01 10.38 -5.80
CA ASN A 128 -3.44 10.47 -5.69
C ASN A 128 -4.04 9.09 -5.95
N VAL A 129 -4.95 8.65 -5.09
CA VAL A 129 -5.66 7.38 -5.20
C VAL A 129 -7.16 7.63 -5.16
N ASP A 130 -7.86 7.19 -6.20
CA ASP A 130 -9.31 7.15 -6.27
C ASP A 130 -9.79 5.79 -6.80
N VAL A 131 -11.09 5.54 -6.74
CA VAL A 131 -11.70 4.32 -7.31
C VAL A 131 -12.55 4.70 -8.51
N LYS A 132 -12.25 4.13 -9.67
CA LYS A 132 -13.00 4.31 -10.91
C LYS A 132 -13.44 2.94 -11.43
N ASP A 133 -14.73 2.80 -11.73
CA ASP A 133 -15.31 1.55 -12.22
C ASP A 133 -15.01 0.32 -11.33
N GLY A 134 -14.89 0.54 -10.02
CA GLY A 134 -14.56 -0.50 -9.04
C GLY A 134 -13.09 -0.89 -8.97
N LEU A 135 -12.22 -0.20 -9.72
CA LEU A 135 -10.78 -0.44 -9.73
C LEU A 135 -10.02 0.74 -9.08
N PRO A 136 -8.93 0.48 -8.35
CA PRO A 136 -8.06 1.53 -7.86
C PRO A 136 -7.40 2.23 -9.05
N HIS A 137 -7.45 3.56 -9.04
CA HIS A 137 -6.81 4.43 -10.01
C HIS A 137 -5.79 5.29 -9.27
N LEU A 138 -4.55 5.24 -9.73
CA LEU A 138 -3.43 5.98 -9.13
C LEU A 138 -2.90 6.99 -10.14
N ALA A 139 -2.63 8.20 -9.68
CA ALA A 139 -1.99 9.25 -10.46
C ALA A 139 -0.99 10.01 -9.60
N GLY A 140 0.09 10.53 -10.19
CA GLY A 140 1.09 11.25 -9.41
C GLY A 140 2.45 11.28 -10.09
N ALA A 141 3.47 11.61 -9.30
CA ALA A 141 4.86 11.58 -9.72
C ALA A 141 5.69 10.96 -8.60
N LEU A 142 6.50 9.96 -8.97
CA LEU A 142 7.43 9.30 -8.07
C LEU A 142 8.85 9.44 -8.61
N ALA A 143 9.78 9.71 -7.70
CA ALA A 143 11.21 9.55 -7.92
C ALA A 143 11.65 8.25 -7.24
N LEU A 144 12.38 7.43 -8.00
CA LEU A 144 12.92 6.14 -7.57
C LEU A 144 14.43 6.17 -7.77
N ASP A 145 15.17 5.64 -6.80
CA ASP A 145 16.61 5.43 -6.97
C ASP A 145 16.90 4.27 -7.93
N GLU A 146 16.07 3.22 -7.88
CA GLU A 146 16.15 2.05 -8.75
C GLU A 146 14.74 1.52 -9.06
N LEU A 147 14.56 0.98 -10.27
CA LEU A 147 13.35 0.26 -10.68
C LEU A 147 13.77 -1.01 -11.42
N ASP A 148 13.63 -2.15 -10.75
CA ASP A 148 13.85 -3.46 -11.36
C ASP A 148 12.65 -3.85 -12.24
N LEU A 149 12.91 -4.02 -13.53
CA LEU A 149 11.90 -4.37 -14.53
C LEU A 149 11.85 -5.88 -14.81
N ASP A 150 12.79 -6.66 -14.29
CA ASP A 150 12.86 -8.10 -14.56
C ASP A 150 11.60 -8.82 -14.06
N PRO A 151 11.15 -8.62 -12.80
CA PRO A 151 9.91 -9.22 -12.33
C PRO A 151 8.69 -8.79 -13.16
N MET A 152 8.64 -7.53 -13.58
CA MET A 152 7.53 -6.99 -14.37
C MET A 152 7.45 -7.65 -15.76
N ALA A 153 8.58 -7.80 -16.43
CA ALA A 153 8.65 -8.45 -17.74
C ALA A 153 8.33 -9.94 -17.63
N VAL A 154 8.75 -10.63 -16.56
CA VAL A 154 8.33 -12.02 -16.30
C VAL A 154 6.81 -12.10 -16.06
N ALA A 155 6.23 -11.18 -15.30
CA ALA A 155 4.78 -11.19 -15.04
C ALA A 155 3.95 -10.95 -16.31
N LEU A 156 4.43 -10.10 -17.22
CA LEU A 156 3.73 -9.77 -18.48
C LEU A 156 3.98 -10.79 -19.60
N PHE A 157 5.20 -11.29 -19.72
CA PHE A 157 5.66 -12.05 -20.88
C PHE A 157 6.11 -13.49 -20.54
N GLY A 158 6.04 -13.88 -19.27
CA GLY A 158 6.47 -15.17 -18.74
C GLY A 158 7.98 -15.29 -18.57
N ASP A 159 8.42 -16.40 -17.96
CA ASP A 159 9.83 -16.69 -17.63
C ASP A 159 10.77 -16.72 -18.87
N GLN A 160 10.20 -16.86 -20.06
CA GLN A 160 10.97 -16.92 -21.32
C GLN A 160 11.40 -15.53 -21.81
N SER A 161 10.86 -14.46 -21.22
CA SER A 161 11.07 -13.07 -21.62
C SER A 161 12.53 -12.63 -21.66
N PHE A 162 13.36 -13.21 -20.80
CA PHE A 162 14.80 -12.91 -20.70
C PHE A 162 15.72 -14.00 -21.28
N GLN A 163 15.16 -15.04 -21.91
CA GLN A 163 16.00 -16.05 -22.55
C GLN A 163 16.66 -15.47 -23.81
N ALA A 164 17.99 -15.38 -23.80
CA ALA A 164 18.75 -15.01 -24.98
C ALA A 164 18.54 -16.07 -26.08
N GLY A 165 17.94 -15.65 -27.20
CA GLY A 165 17.95 -16.46 -28.41
C GLY A 165 19.39 -16.69 -28.90
N LYS A 166 19.63 -17.75 -29.68
CA LYS A 166 20.96 -18.07 -30.25
C LYS A 166 21.53 -17.03 -31.25
N GLY A 167 20.98 -15.83 -31.31
CA GLY A 167 21.49 -14.68 -32.07
C GLY A 167 20.50 -13.50 -32.07
N GLY A 168 21.03 -12.27 -32.06
CA GLY A 168 20.28 -11.02 -32.21
C GLY A 168 19.22 -10.73 -31.14
N TRP A 169 18.58 -9.55 -31.24
CA TRP A 169 17.46 -9.13 -30.38
C TRP A 169 16.36 -10.22 -30.33
N PRO A 170 15.65 -10.37 -29.20
CA PRO A 170 14.61 -11.38 -29.04
C PRO A 170 13.56 -11.31 -30.16
N THR A 171 13.23 -12.46 -30.74
CA THR A 171 12.27 -12.59 -31.86
C THR A 171 10.92 -13.16 -31.44
N ALA A 172 10.75 -13.52 -30.18
CA ALA A 172 9.44 -13.88 -29.65
C ALA A 172 8.56 -12.62 -29.66
N PRO A 173 7.42 -12.62 -30.36
CA PRO A 173 6.51 -11.48 -30.33
C PRO A 173 5.98 -11.30 -28.91
N PHE A 174 5.97 -10.05 -28.43
CA PHE A 174 5.18 -9.68 -27.25
C PHE A 174 3.72 -9.96 -27.61
N SER A 175 3.13 -10.98 -26.97
CA SER A 175 1.73 -11.39 -27.16
C SER A 175 0.78 -10.51 -26.37
#